data_AF-A0A9P7D9U3-F1
#
_entry.id   AF-A0A9P7D9U3-F1
#
_cell.length_a   1.000
_cell.length_b   1.000
_cell.length_c   1.000
_cell.angle_alpha   90.00
_cell.angle_beta   90.00
_cell.angle_gamma   90.00
#
_symmetry.space_group_name_H-M   'P 1'
#
loop_
_entity.id
_entity.type
_entity.pdbx_description
1 polymer ?
#
loop_
_entity_poly.entity_id
_entity_poly.type
_entity_poly.pdbx_seq_one_letter_code
_entity_poly.pdbx_strand_id
1 'polypeptide(L)'
;MVKSKQTCKKSTGGTAPRIALSLPASTGAVTAPGELNVREPSEHNEGKIASSSAAPVRGPMTSRSSAYLAMLAWNDTGAHLSRPILVFTGRGNRSFLHSSKFVLRWRFHSIPNCLRHPRSCSISSSSTTTSPAAVSNWPPNSFRPYFPSGGFEFRSIVFDIGNASKIDEYRLQATAIIQSLMSSNWARVVVAITNHTDNEHGDPFIGYEGNKKSYVSARVHSVLDVLLSPWHPLIHGAAESYLWLFSCGALINNVTSFSGLQQAVIDHRITATIGFNAVRFQPSFATHLLLAFAELVIIERLPIHIVFPDMLGQSYKLGRHTDVFLLMPDNSGSLAVTKFAWTHSQLRPWGQYLPVQCPQCGWSNAWCSVNMHKDYIFECKNGQCRKKILLPGKRPGSCWISVVLRPMPSVPDEDED
;
A
#
# COMPACT_ATOMS: atom_id res chain seq x y z
N MET A 1 1.22 -29.35 -38.04
CA MET A 1 0.83 -28.10 -37.35
C MET A 1 1.69 -27.91 -36.11
N VAL A 2 2.45 -26.82 -36.08
CA VAL A 2 3.51 -26.51 -35.10
C VAL A 2 2.88 -25.91 -33.83
N LYS A 3 3.14 -26.50 -32.66
CA LYS A 3 2.72 -25.98 -31.35
C LYS A 3 3.79 -25.02 -30.82
N SER A 4 3.43 -23.77 -30.54
CA SER A 4 4.33 -22.79 -29.93
C SER A 4 4.44 -23.02 -28.42
N LYS A 5 5.68 -22.97 -27.90
CA LYS A 5 6.00 -22.90 -26.47
C LYS A 5 5.89 -21.45 -26.01
N GLN A 6 5.11 -21.18 -24.97
CA GLN A 6 5.10 -19.91 -24.26
C GLN A 6 5.93 -20.05 -22.97
N THR A 7 7.06 -19.36 -22.88
CA THR A 7 7.86 -19.23 -21.66
C THR A 7 7.61 -17.85 -21.05
N CYS A 8 7.22 -17.82 -19.77
CA CYS A 8 7.05 -16.58 -19.02
C CYS A 8 8.39 -16.21 -18.37
N LYS A 9 9.03 -15.12 -18.81
CA LYS A 9 10.21 -14.56 -18.15
C LYS A 9 9.79 -13.75 -16.92
N LYS A 10 10.47 -14.02 -15.81
CA LYS A 10 10.40 -13.32 -14.51
C LYS A 10 10.94 -11.89 -14.69
N SER A 11 10.20 -10.86 -14.25
CA SER A 11 10.74 -9.49 -14.20
C SER A 11 11.64 -9.35 -12.99
N THR A 12 12.91 -9.02 -13.21
CA THR A 12 13.81 -8.50 -12.17
C THR A 12 13.42 -7.05 -11.91
N GLY A 13 12.87 -6.75 -10.73
CA GLY A 13 12.72 -5.36 -10.30
C GLY A 13 14.12 -4.77 -10.16
N GLY A 14 14.41 -3.70 -10.89
CA GLY A 14 15.68 -2.99 -10.76
C GLY A 14 15.65 -2.08 -9.53
N THR A 15 16.82 -1.89 -8.95
CA THR A 15 17.11 -0.92 -7.89
C THR A 15 16.89 0.50 -8.41
N ALA A 16 16.14 1.33 -7.68
CA ALA A 16 15.97 2.74 -8.02
C ALA A 16 16.98 3.62 -7.27
N PRO A 17 17.46 4.72 -7.88
CA PRO A 17 18.31 5.68 -7.18
C PRO A 17 17.51 6.36 -6.06
N ARG A 18 18.18 6.50 -4.91
CA ARG A 18 17.64 7.17 -3.72
C ARG A 18 18.02 8.64 -3.78
N ILE A 19 17.05 9.51 -3.55
CA ILE A 19 17.30 10.96 -3.42
C ILE A 19 16.93 11.43 -2.01
N ALA A 20 17.75 12.32 -1.46
CA ALA A 20 17.39 13.06 -0.26
C ALA A 20 16.40 14.16 -0.66
N LEU A 21 15.22 14.18 -0.03
CA LEU A 21 14.28 15.28 -0.18
C LEU A 21 14.74 16.42 0.72
N SER A 22 15.43 17.41 0.16
CA SER A 22 15.71 18.65 0.88
C SER A 22 14.42 19.46 1.03
N LEU A 23 13.90 19.51 2.25
CA LEU A 23 12.88 20.49 2.60
C LEU A 23 13.55 21.87 2.59
N PRO A 24 12.92 22.91 2.03
CA PRO A 24 13.46 24.27 2.13
C PRO A 24 13.59 24.60 3.61
N ALA A 25 14.82 24.85 4.06
CA ALA A 25 15.10 25.26 5.43
C ALA A 25 14.34 26.58 5.71
N SER A 26 13.55 26.60 6.79
CA SER A 26 13.12 27.86 7.38
C SER A 26 14.38 28.63 7.77
N THR A 27 14.61 29.76 7.12
CA THR A 27 15.83 30.56 7.25
C THR A 27 16.08 30.99 8.70
N GLY A 28 17.02 30.31 9.35
CA GLY A 28 17.79 30.78 10.51
C GLY A 28 19.26 30.59 10.18
N ALA A 29 19.97 31.69 9.92
CA ALA A 29 21.36 31.68 9.49
C ALA A 29 22.30 31.56 10.69
N VAL A 30 23.23 30.60 10.67
CA VAL A 30 24.52 30.69 11.37
C VAL A 30 25.61 30.00 10.54
N THR A 31 26.74 30.68 10.46
CA THR A 31 27.93 30.49 9.63
C THR A 31 28.83 29.34 10.10
N ALA A 32 29.45 28.63 9.14
CA ALA A 32 30.59 27.71 9.36
C ALA A 32 31.89 28.48 9.73
N PRO A 33 32.96 27.81 10.20
CA PRO A 33 33.93 27.23 9.25
C PRO A 33 34.74 26.00 9.74
N GLY A 34 35.47 25.35 8.82
CA GLY A 34 36.77 24.72 9.13
C GLY A 34 37.05 23.34 8.53
N GLU A 35 37.84 23.30 7.45
CA GLU A 35 38.40 22.11 6.78
C GLU A 35 39.34 21.27 7.67
N LEU A 36 39.43 19.96 7.39
CA LEU A 36 40.66 19.20 7.58
C LEU A 36 40.82 18.06 6.54
N ASN A 37 41.95 18.09 5.85
CA ASN A 37 42.43 17.11 4.86
C ASN A 37 43.04 15.88 5.55
N VAL A 38 42.77 14.68 5.04
CA VAL A 38 43.64 13.49 5.21
C VAL A 38 43.70 12.68 3.91
N ARG A 39 44.89 12.15 3.63
CA ARG A 39 45.40 11.62 2.36
C ARG A 39 45.62 10.09 2.46
N GLU A 40 45.77 9.48 1.28
CA GLU A 40 46.41 8.17 0.94
C GLU A 40 45.50 6.94 0.71
N PRO A 41 45.97 5.87 0.01
CA PRO A 41 46.67 5.87 -1.29
C PRO A 41 46.15 4.80 -2.29
N SER A 42 46.62 4.92 -3.55
CA SER A 42 46.87 3.91 -4.60
C SER A 42 46.12 2.57 -4.64
N GLU A 43 45.64 2.17 -5.84
CA GLU A 43 46.24 1.07 -6.61
C GLU A 43 45.63 0.87 -8.01
N HIS A 44 46.34 0.04 -8.78
CA HIS A 44 46.41 -0.12 -10.23
C HIS A 44 45.26 -0.88 -10.92
N ASN A 45 45.27 -0.70 -12.26
CA ASN A 45 44.93 -1.65 -13.33
C ASN A 45 43.45 -1.96 -13.62
N GLU A 46 43.02 -1.67 -14.84
CA GLU A 46 43.03 -2.65 -15.95
C GLU A 46 42.67 -1.98 -17.28
N GLY A 47 43.42 -2.32 -18.33
CA GLY A 47 43.04 -2.06 -19.70
C GLY A 47 42.50 -3.33 -20.37
N LYS A 48 41.43 -3.22 -21.15
CA LYS A 48 41.35 -3.80 -22.50
C LYS A 48 40.04 -3.45 -23.19
N ILE A 49 40.21 -2.93 -24.40
CA ILE A 49 39.19 -2.70 -25.41
C ILE A 49 38.95 -4.02 -26.15
N ALA A 50 37.69 -4.43 -26.31
CA ALA A 50 37.26 -5.23 -27.46
C ALA A 50 35.77 -5.01 -27.74
N SER A 51 35.49 -4.67 -28.99
CA SER A 51 34.20 -4.43 -29.63
C SER A 51 33.47 -5.74 -29.93
N SER A 52 32.12 -5.75 -29.82
CA SER A 52 31.30 -6.59 -30.68
C SER A 52 29.88 -6.06 -30.88
N SER A 53 29.37 -6.36 -32.06
CA SER A 53 28.19 -5.96 -32.80
C SER A 53 26.86 -5.78 -32.06
N ALA A 54 26.16 -4.72 -32.46
CA ALA A 54 24.78 -4.40 -32.10
C ALA A 54 23.76 -5.26 -32.88
N ALA A 55 22.75 -5.76 -32.17
CA ALA A 55 21.47 -6.20 -32.71
C ALA A 55 20.36 -5.26 -32.19
N PRO A 56 19.27 -5.03 -32.94
CA PRO A 56 18.26 -4.03 -32.56
C PRO A 56 17.45 -4.49 -31.36
N VAL A 57 17.73 -3.88 -30.20
CA VAL A 57 16.97 -4.08 -28.96
C VAL A 57 15.61 -3.38 -29.11
N ARG A 58 14.54 -4.18 -29.19
CA ARG A 58 13.17 -3.68 -29.02
C ARG A 58 13.05 -3.07 -27.63
N GLY A 59 12.73 -1.78 -27.58
CA GLY A 59 12.63 -1.00 -26.35
C GLY A 59 11.64 -1.61 -25.33
N PRO A 60 11.91 -1.45 -24.03
CA PRO A 60 11.04 -1.98 -22.98
C PRO A 60 9.69 -1.25 -22.97
N MET A 61 8.59 -2.02 -22.96
CA MET A 61 7.28 -1.49 -22.58
C MET A 61 7.35 -1.01 -21.13
N THR A 62 7.22 0.30 -20.93
CA THR A 62 7.18 0.94 -19.61
C THR A 62 5.79 0.78 -19.02
N SER A 63 5.65 0.00 -17.94
CA SER A 63 4.45 0.06 -17.11
C SER A 63 4.45 1.40 -16.38
N ARG A 64 3.42 2.21 -16.62
CA ARG A 64 3.19 3.44 -15.86
C ARG A 64 2.64 3.06 -14.48
N SER A 65 3.45 3.28 -13.45
CA SER A 65 2.98 3.36 -12.07
C SER A 65 2.39 4.76 -11.88
N SER A 66 1.24 4.83 -11.23
CA SER A 66 0.60 6.09 -10.83
C SER A 66 0.40 6.03 -9.33
N ALA A 67 0.90 7.03 -8.62
CA ALA A 67 0.72 7.18 -7.19
C ALA A 67 -0.45 8.13 -6.91
N TYR A 68 -1.23 7.82 -5.88
CA TYR A 68 -2.44 8.56 -5.53
C TYR A 68 -2.49 8.79 -4.02
N LEU A 69 -2.91 9.98 -3.63
CA LEU A 69 -3.39 10.30 -2.30
C LEU A 69 -4.90 10.51 -2.41
N ALA A 70 -5.66 9.75 -1.63
CA ALA A 70 -7.09 9.92 -1.48
C ALA A 70 -7.37 10.32 -0.04
N MET A 71 -8.26 11.29 0.15
CA MET A 71 -8.66 11.77 1.45
C MET A 71 -10.17 11.76 1.57
N LEU A 72 -10.64 11.25 2.71
CA LEU A 72 -12.03 11.28 3.12
C LEU A 72 -12.10 12.12 4.40
N ALA A 73 -13.02 13.07 4.46
CA ALA A 73 -13.25 13.86 5.66
C ALA A 73 -14.72 13.78 6.08
N TRP A 74 -14.96 13.79 7.40
CA TRP A 74 -16.29 13.69 7.99
C TRP A 74 -16.66 14.77 9.02
N ASN A 75 -17.81 15.44 8.91
CA ASN A 75 -18.32 16.43 9.89
C ASN A 75 -19.53 15.87 10.68
N ASP A 76 -19.53 16.07 11.99
CA ASP A 76 -20.52 15.55 12.95
C ASP A 76 -21.56 16.58 13.45
N THR A 77 -21.72 17.72 12.80
CA THR A 77 -22.74 18.68 13.25
C THR A 77 -24.14 18.16 12.95
N GLY A 78 -24.78 17.54 13.94
CA GLY A 78 -26.20 17.15 13.97
C GLY A 78 -27.20 18.32 13.97
N ALA A 79 -26.87 19.43 13.31
CA ALA A 79 -27.73 20.61 13.21
C ALA A 79 -27.94 21.01 11.75
N HIS A 80 -29.21 21.22 11.40
CA HIS A 80 -29.76 21.67 10.13
C HIS A 80 -29.02 22.86 9.50
N LEU A 81 -27.93 22.65 8.77
CA LEU A 81 -27.49 23.55 7.69
C LEU A 81 -26.98 22.73 6.51
N SER A 82 -27.56 23.02 5.35
CA SER A 82 -27.50 22.21 4.14
C SER A 82 -26.49 22.77 3.12
N ARG A 83 -25.89 21.85 2.34
CA ARG A 83 -25.25 21.96 0.98
C ARG A 83 -23.73 22.23 0.93
N PRO A 84 -23.00 21.93 -0.19
CA PRO A 84 -23.12 20.91 -1.27
C PRO A 84 -21.80 20.07 -1.51
N ILE A 85 -21.78 18.84 -2.07
CA ILE A 85 -21.58 18.35 -3.49
C ILE A 85 -20.24 18.73 -4.20
N LEU A 86 -19.44 17.76 -4.74
CA LEU A 86 -19.12 17.49 -6.18
C LEU A 86 -17.74 16.78 -6.43
N VAL A 87 -17.75 15.88 -7.43
CA VAL A 87 -16.81 14.82 -7.85
C VAL A 87 -15.67 15.29 -8.79
N PHE A 88 -14.50 14.60 -8.83
CA PHE A 88 -13.84 14.05 -10.06
C PHE A 88 -12.70 13.04 -9.77
N THR A 89 -12.64 11.98 -10.59
CA THR A 89 -11.60 10.96 -10.68
C THR A 89 -10.50 11.36 -11.67
N GLY A 90 -9.23 11.13 -11.33
CA GLY A 90 -8.09 11.41 -12.20
C GLY A 90 -8.14 10.66 -13.54
N ARG A 91 -8.32 11.41 -14.64
CA ARG A 91 -8.08 10.92 -16.01
C ARG A 91 -6.61 11.10 -16.33
N GLY A 92 -5.90 10.00 -16.57
CA GLY A 92 -4.59 10.05 -17.21
C GLY A 92 -4.70 10.66 -18.61
N ASN A 93 -3.82 11.61 -18.91
CA ASN A 93 -3.75 12.32 -20.19
C ASN A 93 -3.70 11.32 -21.38
N ARG A 94 -4.74 11.30 -22.22
CA ARG A 94 -4.72 10.73 -23.57
C ARG A 94 -5.23 11.79 -24.54
N SER A 95 -4.33 12.34 -25.33
CA SER A 95 -4.66 12.93 -26.62
C SER A 95 -4.95 11.82 -27.64
N PHE A 96 -5.86 12.13 -28.57
CA PHE A 96 -6.35 11.39 -29.75
C PHE A 96 -7.66 10.57 -29.66
N LEU A 97 -8.69 11.20 -30.26
CA LEU A 97 -9.93 10.79 -30.95
C LEU A 97 -10.22 9.29 -31.12
N HIS A 98 -11.32 8.81 -30.52
CA HIS A 98 -12.58 8.47 -31.22
C HIS A 98 -13.64 7.99 -30.20
N SER A 99 -14.91 8.24 -30.55
CA SER A 99 -16.12 7.92 -29.81
C SER A 99 -16.26 6.43 -29.46
N SER A 100 -16.69 6.13 -28.21
CA SER A 100 -17.71 5.11 -27.89
C SER A 100 -18.10 5.20 -26.41
N LYS A 101 -19.39 5.41 -26.14
CA LYS A 101 -20.00 5.36 -24.81
C LYS A 101 -20.26 3.90 -24.44
N PHE A 102 -19.87 3.47 -23.24
CA PHE A 102 -20.38 2.24 -22.60
C PHE A 102 -20.85 2.55 -21.18
N VAL A 103 -22.08 2.11 -20.90
CA VAL A 103 -22.76 2.23 -19.60
C VAL A 103 -22.83 0.83 -19.00
N LEU A 104 -22.20 0.59 -17.85
CA LEU A 104 -22.42 -0.62 -17.05
C LEU A 104 -23.65 -0.40 -16.17
N ARG A 105 -24.77 -1.04 -16.53
CA ARG A 105 -26.03 -1.03 -15.80
C ARG A 105 -26.14 -2.36 -15.05
N TRP A 106 -26.07 -2.34 -13.72
CA TRP A 106 -26.41 -3.51 -12.90
C TRP A 106 -27.93 -3.61 -12.82
N ARG A 107 -28.52 -4.63 -13.45
CA ARG A 107 -29.90 -5.07 -13.18
C ARG A 107 -29.82 -6.31 -12.30
N PHE A 108 -30.32 -6.22 -11.07
CA PHE A 108 -30.66 -7.41 -10.31
C PHE A 108 -31.93 -8.01 -10.92
N HIS A 109 -31.88 -9.30 -11.27
CA HIS A 109 -33.07 -10.13 -11.38
C HIS A 109 -32.96 -11.18 -10.28
N SER A 110 -33.95 -11.18 -9.38
CA SER A 110 -34.36 -12.39 -8.66
C SER A 110 -34.73 -13.46 -9.69
N ILE A 111 -34.40 -14.75 -9.49
CA ILE A 111 -35.23 -15.85 -8.94
C ILE A 111 -34.34 -17.13 -8.76
N PRO A 112 -34.79 -18.35 -8.38
CA PRO A 112 -34.21 -19.15 -7.29
C PRO A 112 -33.54 -20.47 -7.72
N ASN A 113 -33.03 -21.22 -6.74
CA ASN A 113 -32.74 -22.67 -6.71
C ASN A 113 -32.40 -23.39 -8.03
N CYS A 114 -31.14 -23.87 -8.16
CA CYS A 114 -30.83 -25.24 -8.61
C CYS A 114 -29.37 -25.63 -8.31
N LEU A 115 -29.21 -26.77 -7.62
CA LEU A 115 -27.98 -27.54 -7.45
C LEU A 115 -27.63 -28.28 -8.75
N ARG A 116 -26.34 -28.26 -9.16
CA ARG A 116 -25.49 -29.41 -9.57
C ARG A 116 -24.36 -29.01 -10.55
N HIS A 117 -23.14 -29.34 -10.12
CA HIS A 117 -21.84 -29.46 -10.83
C HIS A 117 -21.02 -28.23 -11.24
N PRO A 118 -19.68 -28.30 -11.08
CA PRO A 118 -18.77 -27.17 -11.25
C PRO A 118 -18.39 -27.03 -12.73
N ARG A 119 -18.92 -26.03 -13.42
CA ARG A 119 -18.34 -25.54 -14.66
C ARG A 119 -17.30 -24.49 -14.33
N SER A 120 -16.06 -24.73 -14.75
CA SER A 120 -14.97 -23.77 -14.75
C SER A 120 -15.36 -22.53 -15.56
N CYS A 121 -15.61 -21.41 -14.90
CA CYS A 121 -15.66 -20.11 -15.54
C CYS A 121 -14.22 -19.59 -15.71
N SER A 122 -13.70 -19.73 -16.92
CA SER A 122 -12.53 -18.99 -17.39
C SER A 122 -12.92 -17.52 -17.57
N ILE A 123 -12.42 -16.63 -16.69
CA ILE A 123 -12.45 -15.19 -16.92
C ILE A 123 -11.32 -14.88 -17.90
N SER A 124 -11.65 -14.64 -19.15
CA SER A 124 -10.76 -14.09 -20.16
C SER A 124 -10.44 -12.64 -19.80
N SER A 125 -9.18 -12.35 -19.46
CA SER A 125 -8.68 -11.00 -19.24
C SER A 125 -8.46 -10.29 -20.58
N SER A 126 -9.43 -9.51 -21.04
CA SER A 126 -9.16 -8.46 -22.03
C SER A 126 -8.64 -7.23 -21.30
N SER A 127 -7.32 -7.07 -21.35
CA SER A 127 -6.51 -5.86 -21.15
C SER A 127 -7.26 -4.52 -20.98
N THR A 128 -7.55 -4.15 -19.74
CA THR A 128 -7.45 -2.78 -19.23
C THR A 128 -6.87 -2.87 -17.83
N THR A 129 -5.68 -2.31 -17.62
CA THR A 129 -5.04 -2.16 -16.31
C THR A 129 -5.99 -1.47 -15.34
N THR A 130 -6.71 -2.22 -14.52
CA THR A 130 -7.41 -1.71 -13.34
C THR A 130 -6.34 -1.20 -12.38
N SER A 131 -6.11 0.11 -12.42
CA SER A 131 -5.29 0.80 -11.43
C SER A 131 -5.76 0.37 -10.02
N PRO A 132 -4.86 0.22 -9.05
CA PRO A 132 -5.21 0.19 -7.63
C PRO A 132 -6.26 1.23 -7.21
N ALA A 133 -6.34 2.35 -7.93
CA ALA A 133 -7.39 3.36 -7.79
C ALA A 133 -8.82 2.81 -8.02
N ALA A 134 -9.00 1.62 -8.58
CA ALA A 134 -10.31 0.97 -8.68
C ALA A 134 -10.86 0.53 -7.30
N VAL A 135 -9.99 0.33 -6.31
CA VAL A 135 -10.37 0.04 -4.92
C VAL A 135 -10.79 1.33 -4.21
N SER A 136 -10.18 2.47 -4.56
CA SER A 136 -10.64 3.80 -4.14
C SER A 136 -11.80 4.35 -4.98
N ASN A 137 -12.18 3.70 -6.08
CA ASN A 137 -13.45 3.93 -6.79
C ASN A 137 -14.64 3.31 -6.03
N TRP A 138 -14.63 3.39 -4.70
CA TRP A 138 -15.88 3.41 -3.98
C TRP A 138 -16.72 4.51 -4.57
N PRO A 139 -17.91 4.19 -5.12
CA PRO A 139 -18.79 5.23 -5.62
C PRO A 139 -19.01 6.19 -4.45
N PRO A 140 -18.65 7.48 -4.55
CA PRO A 140 -18.92 8.43 -3.47
C PRO A 140 -20.41 8.43 -3.09
N ASN A 141 -21.25 8.05 -4.05
CA ASN A 141 -22.69 7.85 -3.89
C ASN A 141 -23.08 6.70 -2.95
N SER A 142 -22.20 5.74 -2.64
CA SER A 142 -22.49 4.63 -1.72
C SER A 142 -22.63 5.10 -0.27
N PHE A 143 -22.00 6.22 0.11
CA PHE A 143 -22.09 6.80 1.45
C PHE A 143 -23.25 7.79 1.61
N ARG A 144 -23.76 8.32 0.50
CA ARG A 144 -24.80 9.35 0.52
C ARG A 144 -26.07 8.96 1.30
N PRO A 145 -26.57 7.70 1.26
CA PRO A 145 -27.73 7.31 2.06
C PRO A 145 -27.52 7.43 3.57
N TYR A 146 -26.28 7.26 4.02
CA TYR A 146 -25.92 7.37 5.44
C TYR A 146 -25.73 8.84 5.87
N PHE A 147 -25.44 9.74 4.91
CA PHE A 147 -25.17 11.18 5.13
C PHE A 147 -26.09 12.07 4.30
N PRO A 148 -27.42 12.00 4.51
CA PRO A 148 -28.39 12.71 3.67
C PRO A 148 -28.25 14.24 3.75
N SER A 149 -27.73 14.75 4.87
CA SER A 149 -27.52 16.18 5.10
C SER A 149 -26.14 16.68 4.66
N GLY A 150 -25.32 15.83 4.06
CA GLY A 150 -23.89 16.10 3.84
C GLY A 150 -23.06 15.66 5.05
N GLY A 151 -21.87 16.25 5.22
CA GLY A 151 -20.93 15.85 6.26
C GLY A 151 -19.93 14.77 5.81
N PHE A 152 -19.98 14.32 4.56
CA PHE A 152 -18.98 13.44 3.96
C PHE A 152 -18.37 14.10 2.74
N GLU A 153 -17.04 14.06 2.64
CA GLU A 153 -16.31 14.61 1.51
C GLU A 153 -15.16 13.70 1.08
N PHE A 154 -14.99 13.53 -0.24
CA PHE A 154 -13.92 12.75 -0.84
C PHE A 154 -13.09 13.60 -1.79
N ARG A 155 -11.78 13.63 -1.57
CA ARG A 155 -10.80 14.32 -2.41
C ARG A 155 -9.73 13.34 -2.87
N SER A 156 -9.27 13.48 -4.11
CA SER A 156 -8.13 12.71 -4.60
C SER A 156 -7.17 13.67 -5.29
N ILE A 157 -5.90 13.50 -4.97
CA ILE A 157 -4.79 14.23 -5.58
C ILE A 157 -3.77 13.21 -6.07
N VAL A 158 -3.31 13.41 -7.31
CA VAL A 158 -2.16 12.68 -7.85
C VAL A 158 -0.93 13.42 -7.38
N PHE A 159 0.08 12.71 -6.90
CA PHE A 159 1.34 13.33 -6.52
C PHE A 159 2.49 12.81 -7.39
N ASP A 160 3.38 13.72 -7.74
CA ASP A 160 4.73 13.50 -8.23
C ASP A 160 5.55 14.52 -7.46
N ILE A 161 6.44 14.07 -6.58
CA ILE A 161 7.28 14.92 -5.72
C ILE A 161 8.76 14.62 -5.98
N GLY A 162 9.08 14.17 -7.20
CA GLY A 162 10.44 13.76 -7.59
C GLY A 162 11.47 14.89 -7.65
N ASN A 163 11.07 16.16 -7.48
CA ASN A 163 11.97 17.30 -7.35
C ASN A 163 11.25 18.48 -6.64
N ALA A 164 12.02 19.51 -6.27
CA ALA A 164 11.53 20.67 -5.52
C ALA A 164 10.34 21.39 -6.21
N SER A 165 10.45 21.67 -7.52
CA SER A 165 9.37 22.34 -8.26
C SER A 165 8.07 21.56 -8.22
N LYS A 166 8.13 20.22 -8.30
CA LYS A 166 6.96 19.36 -8.21
C LYS A 166 6.41 19.23 -6.78
N ILE A 167 7.28 19.29 -5.77
CA ILE A 167 6.86 19.40 -4.36
C ILE A 167 6.03 20.66 -4.15
N ASP A 168 6.49 21.80 -4.68
CA ASP A 168 5.78 23.07 -4.57
C ASP A 168 4.43 23.03 -5.30
N GLU A 169 4.38 22.40 -6.48
CA GLU A 169 3.14 22.17 -7.21
C GLU A 169 2.15 21.32 -6.40
N TYR A 170 2.61 20.21 -5.80
CA TYR A 170 1.80 19.38 -4.93
C TYR A 170 1.26 20.17 -3.73
N ARG A 171 2.13 20.93 -3.05
CA ARG A 171 1.74 21.76 -1.89
C ARG A 171 0.69 22.80 -2.24
N LEU A 172 0.83 23.45 -3.40
CA LEU A 172 -0.14 24.42 -3.89
C LEU A 172 -1.51 23.77 -4.12
N GLN A 173 -1.53 22.61 -4.79
CA GLN A 173 -2.77 21.86 -5.04
C GLN A 173 -3.42 21.37 -3.73
N ALA A 174 -2.64 20.81 -2.81
CA ALA A 174 -3.12 20.35 -1.51
C ALA A 174 -3.69 21.51 -0.68
N THR A 175 -2.98 22.64 -0.61
CA THR A 175 -3.41 23.84 0.13
C THR A 175 -4.74 24.38 -0.40
N ALA A 176 -4.92 24.44 -1.73
CA ALA A 176 -6.17 24.89 -2.33
C ALA A 176 -7.35 23.98 -1.94
N ILE A 177 -7.14 22.66 -1.89
CA ILE A 177 -8.17 21.71 -1.42
C ILE A 177 -8.47 21.97 0.06
N ILE A 178 -7.46 22.10 0.90
CA ILE A 178 -7.62 22.28 2.35
C ILE A 178 -8.39 23.55 2.67
N GLN A 179 -8.07 24.66 2.01
CA GLN A 179 -8.80 25.92 2.19
C GLN A 179 -10.31 25.77 1.94
N SER A 180 -10.71 24.94 0.96
CA SER A 180 -12.13 24.64 0.73
C SER A 180 -12.77 23.80 1.85
N LEU A 181 -11.99 22.89 2.46
CA LEU A 181 -12.44 22.00 3.51
C LEU A 181 -12.49 22.67 4.89
N MET A 182 -11.63 23.64 5.17
CA MET A 182 -11.56 24.33 6.47
C MET A 182 -12.82 25.13 6.84
N SER A 183 -13.78 25.27 5.92
CA SER A 183 -15.10 25.83 6.19
C SER A 183 -15.99 24.95 7.09
N SER A 184 -15.59 23.69 7.28
CA SER A 184 -16.31 22.70 8.08
C SER A 184 -15.42 22.14 9.18
N ASN A 185 -16.03 21.68 10.28
CA ASN A 185 -15.32 20.97 11.33
C ASN A 185 -15.35 19.46 11.04
N TRP A 186 -14.19 18.81 10.87
CA TRP A 186 -14.18 17.40 10.49
C TRP A 186 -13.85 16.54 11.71
N ALA A 187 -14.81 15.77 12.22
CA ALA A 187 -14.60 14.80 13.30
C ALA A 187 -13.67 13.64 12.90
N ARG A 188 -13.68 13.21 11.63
CA ARG A 188 -12.78 12.15 11.14
C ARG A 188 -12.10 12.51 9.84
N VAL A 189 -10.83 12.13 9.72
CA VAL A 189 -10.06 12.24 8.48
C VAL A 189 -9.45 10.89 8.14
N VAL A 190 -9.66 10.39 6.93
CA VAL A 190 -9.01 9.20 6.40
C VAL A 190 -8.11 9.62 5.26
N VAL A 191 -6.83 9.30 5.37
CA VAL A 191 -5.83 9.48 4.33
C VAL A 191 -5.46 8.11 3.79
N ALA A 192 -5.52 7.93 2.47
CA ALA A 192 -5.18 6.70 1.80
C ALA A 192 -4.11 6.97 0.74
N ILE A 193 -2.92 6.41 0.94
CA ILE A 193 -1.79 6.51 0.01
C ILE A 193 -1.70 5.21 -0.75
N THR A 194 -1.74 5.31 -2.08
CA THR A 194 -1.49 4.18 -2.97
C THR A 194 -0.21 4.43 -3.74
N ASN A 195 0.79 3.59 -3.50
CA ASN A 195 2.10 3.75 -4.12
C ASN A 195 2.83 2.40 -4.20
N HIS A 196 3.84 2.31 -5.04
CA HIS A 196 4.80 1.21 -4.95
C HIS A 196 5.97 1.62 -4.05
N THR A 197 6.66 0.63 -3.51
CA THR A 197 7.90 0.82 -2.77
C THR A 197 9.02 0.11 -3.49
N ASP A 198 10.22 0.65 -3.38
CA ASP A 198 11.44 -0.03 -3.79
C ASP A 198 11.58 -1.34 -2.99
N ASN A 199 11.86 -2.45 -3.68
CA ASN A 199 11.87 -3.76 -3.03
C ASN A 199 13.10 -3.99 -2.15
N GLU A 200 14.18 -3.25 -2.40
CA GLU A 200 15.45 -3.39 -1.71
C GLU A 200 15.44 -2.53 -0.45
N HIS A 201 15.08 -1.26 -0.60
CA HIS A 201 15.14 -0.29 0.48
C HIS A 201 13.82 -0.19 1.25
N GLY A 202 12.68 -0.57 0.68
CA GLY A 202 11.36 -0.38 1.30
C GLY A 202 10.77 1.03 1.14
N ASP A 203 11.52 1.94 0.52
CA ASP A 203 11.18 3.35 0.38
C ASP A 203 10.13 3.59 -0.72
N PRO A 204 9.17 4.52 -0.56
CA PRO A 204 8.15 4.79 -1.57
C PRO A 204 8.74 5.48 -2.81
N PHE A 205 8.18 5.17 -3.99
CA PHE A 205 8.52 5.91 -5.20
C PHE A 205 7.86 7.29 -5.19
N ILE A 206 8.63 8.34 -5.39
CA ILE A 206 8.12 9.71 -5.32
C ILE A 206 7.85 10.35 -6.67
N GLY A 207 8.12 9.63 -7.76
CA GLY A 207 7.89 10.11 -9.12
C GLY A 207 9.10 9.84 -9.99
N TYR A 208 9.39 10.79 -10.88
CA TYR A 208 10.47 10.67 -11.85
C TYR A 208 11.36 11.90 -11.86
N GLU A 209 12.65 11.66 -12.06
CA GLU A 209 13.64 12.72 -12.23
C GLU A 209 14.07 12.84 -13.70
N GLY A 210 14.17 14.09 -14.16
CA GLY A 210 14.63 14.46 -15.51
C GLY A 210 13.78 13.89 -16.67
N ASN A 211 14.35 13.96 -17.87
CA ASN A 211 13.68 13.52 -19.10
C ASN A 211 13.61 11.99 -19.24
N LYS A 212 14.45 11.24 -18.50
CA LYS A 212 14.65 9.79 -18.68
C LYS A 212 13.58 8.91 -18.03
N LYS A 213 12.60 9.48 -17.31
CA LYS A 213 11.52 8.73 -16.64
C LYS A 213 12.03 7.55 -15.80
N SER A 214 13.19 7.71 -15.17
CA SER A 214 13.64 6.80 -14.11
C SER A 214 12.85 7.13 -12.86
N TYR A 215 12.27 6.10 -12.25
CA TYR A 215 11.63 6.28 -10.94
C TYR A 215 12.71 6.58 -9.90
N VAL A 216 12.38 7.48 -8.98
CA VAL A 216 13.20 7.80 -7.82
C VAL A 216 12.41 7.50 -6.55
N SER A 217 13.11 7.06 -5.50
CA SER A 217 12.53 6.78 -4.18
C SER A 217 13.20 7.63 -3.11
N ALA A 218 12.50 7.87 -2.01
CA ALA A 218 13.01 8.65 -0.87
C ALA A 218 12.58 8.03 0.46
N ARG A 219 13.27 8.39 1.55
CA ARG A 219 13.00 7.87 2.90
C ARG A 219 11.51 8.01 3.24
N VAL A 220 10.89 6.96 3.80
CA VAL A 220 9.46 6.93 4.15
C VAL A 220 9.03 8.18 4.93
N HIS A 221 9.78 8.56 5.97
CA HIS A 221 9.48 9.72 6.80
C HIS A 221 9.43 11.02 5.99
N SER A 222 10.46 11.30 5.19
CA SER A 222 10.51 12.49 4.33
C SER A 222 9.37 12.53 3.30
N VAL A 223 8.99 11.37 2.74
CA VAL A 223 7.85 11.27 1.83
C VAL A 223 6.55 11.62 2.55
N LEU A 224 6.33 11.05 3.73
CA LEU A 224 5.12 11.32 4.51
C LEU A 224 5.08 12.76 5.02
N ASP A 225 6.20 13.37 5.39
CA ASP A 225 6.26 14.78 5.75
C ASP A 225 5.82 15.68 4.59
N VAL A 226 6.40 15.49 3.41
CA VAL A 226 5.98 16.27 2.22
C VAL A 226 4.50 16.06 1.92
N LEU A 227 4.01 14.81 1.98
CA LEU A 227 2.64 14.50 1.62
C LEU A 227 1.63 14.97 2.66
N LEU A 228 1.89 14.83 3.96
CA LEU A 228 0.93 15.06 5.03
C LEU A 228 1.01 16.46 5.64
N SER A 229 2.15 17.14 5.55
CA SER A 229 2.32 18.48 6.15
C SER A 229 1.32 19.54 5.69
N PRO A 230 0.93 19.63 4.41
CA PRO A 230 -0.15 20.52 4.02
C PRO A 230 -1.44 20.26 4.82
N TRP A 231 -1.76 18.99 5.10
CA TRP A 231 -3.02 18.51 5.68
C TRP A 231 -3.09 18.56 7.21
N HIS A 232 -2.02 18.99 7.89
CA HIS A 232 -2.00 19.13 9.35
C HIS A 232 -3.21 19.86 9.93
N PRO A 233 -3.71 20.98 9.36
CA PRO A 233 -4.87 21.67 9.93
C PRO A 233 -6.11 20.78 10.05
N LEU A 234 -6.33 19.89 9.08
CA LEU A 234 -7.46 18.95 9.10
C LEU A 234 -7.17 17.75 9.99
N ILE A 235 -5.97 17.18 9.90
CA ILE A 235 -5.58 15.99 10.68
C ILE A 235 -5.58 16.32 12.19
N HIS A 236 -5.01 17.46 12.58
CA HIS A 236 -4.93 17.89 13.98
C HIS A 236 -6.27 18.42 14.51
N GLY A 237 -7.14 18.93 13.63
CA GLY A 237 -8.47 19.39 14.00
C GLY A 237 -9.48 18.25 14.18
N ALA A 238 -9.19 17.05 13.65
CA ALA A 238 -10.08 15.91 13.72
C ALA A 238 -9.96 15.15 15.05
N ALA A 239 -11.09 14.58 15.50
CA ALA A 239 -11.11 13.71 16.67
C ALA A 239 -10.38 12.39 16.38
N GLU A 240 -10.51 11.86 15.16
CA GLU A 240 -9.80 10.66 14.72
C GLU A 240 -9.23 10.85 13.31
N SER A 241 -7.98 10.42 13.11
CA SER A 241 -7.30 10.43 11.82
C SER A 241 -6.73 9.05 11.48
N TYR A 242 -6.97 8.58 10.25
CA TYR A 242 -6.59 7.23 9.83
C TYR A 242 -5.71 7.29 8.58
N LEU A 243 -4.56 6.62 8.58
CA LEU A 243 -3.69 6.48 7.42
C LEU A 243 -3.73 5.05 6.88
N TRP A 244 -4.10 4.89 5.61
CA TRP A 244 -4.07 3.62 4.89
C TRP A 244 -2.93 3.63 3.88
N LEU A 245 -1.99 2.70 4.04
CA LEU A 245 -0.86 2.52 3.13
C LEU A 245 -1.12 1.33 2.20
N PHE A 246 -1.68 1.60 1.02
CA PHE A 246 -1.84 0.63 -0.05
C PHE A 246 -0.55 0.48 -0.85
N SER A 247 0.54 0.18 -0.15
CA SER A 247 1.87 -0.01 -0.73
C SER A 247 2.33 -1.46 -0.71
N CYS A 248 3.37 -1.75 -1.50
CA CYS A 248 4.07 -3.02 -1.42
C CYS A 248 4.66 -3.21 -0.01
N GLY A 249 4.78 -4.47 0.40
CA GLY A 249 5.19 -4.83 1.76
C GLY A 249 6.64 -4.59 2.09
N ALA A 250 7.48 -4.19 1.13
CA ALA A 250 8.87 -3.85 1.40
C ALA A 250 8.98 -2.71 2.43
N LEU A 251 8.02 -1.76 2.44
CA LEU A 251 7.93 -0.71 3.45
C LEU A 251 7.82 -1.25 4.88
N ILE A 252 7.03 -2.31 5.09
CA ILE A 252 6.83 -2.92 6.41
C ILE A 252 7.92 -3.94 6.74
N ASN A 253 8.46 -4.63 5.72
CA ASN A 253 9.47 -5.67 5.92
C ASN A 253 10.88 -5.11 6.10
N ASN A 254 11.15 -3.88 5.64
CA ASN A 254 12.43 -3.21 5.85
C ASN A 254 12.40 -2.46 7.18
N VAL A 255 13.38 -2.73 8.06
CA VAL A 255 13.44 -2.16 9.41
C VAL A 255 13.54 -0.63 9.38
N THR A 256 14.40 -0.07 8.54
CA THR A 256 14.62 1.38 8.45
C THR A 256 13.39 2.09 7.90
N SER A 257 12.79 1.60 6.81
CA SER A 257 11.55 2.16 6.27
C SER A 257 10.39 2.05 7.25
N PHE A 258 10.27 0.92 7.96
CA PHE A 258 9.23 0.74 8.95
C PHE A 258 9.40 1.66 10.15
N SER A 259 10.63 1.85 10.64
CA SER A 259 10.95 2.85 11.67
C SER A 259 10.57 4.27 11.21
N GLY A 260 10.94 4.64 9.98
CA GLY A 260 10.55 5.93 9.38
C GLY A 260 9.03 6.10 9.27
N LEU A 261 8.28 5.02 9.01
CA LEU A 261 6.82 5.05 9.10
C LEU A 261 6.35 5.33 10.52
N GLN A 262 6.86 4.59 11.51
CA GLN A 262 6.46 4.75 12.91
C GLN A 262 6.67 6.19 13.39
N GLN A 263 7.83 6.79 13.07
CA GLN A 263 8.12 8.17 13.40
C GLN A 263 7.13 9.14 12.74
N ALA A 264 6.85 8.96 11.44
CA ALA A 264 5.92 9.83 10.72
C ALA A 264 4.48 9.75 11.29
N VAL A 265 4.05 8.59 11.78
CA VAL A 265 2.74 8.43 12.43
C VAL A 265 2.65 9.27 13.70
N ILE A 266 3.72 9.31 14.50
CA ILE A 266 3.81 10.13 15.72
C ILE A 266 3.83 11.61 15.35
N ASP A 267 4.74 12.01 14.46
CA ASP A 267 4.96 13.42 14.09
C ASP A 267 3.70 14.07 13.49
N HIS A 268 2.95 13.30 12.70
CA HIS A 268 1.71 13.77 12.07
C HIS A 268 0.44 13.50 12.89
N ARG A 269 0.58 13.02 14.14
CA ARG A 269 -0.53 12.76 15.07
C ARG A 269 -1.64 11.91 14.45
N ILE A 270 -1.26 10.87 13.72
CA ILE A 270 -2.22 9.97 13.09
C ILE A 270 -2.76 8.99 14.14
N THR A 271 -4.08 8.96 14.34
CA THR A 271 -4.73 8.12 15.35
C THR A 271 -4.55 6.62 15.08
N ALA A 272 -4.64 6.19 13.81
CA ALA A 272 -4.35 4.81 13.45
C ALA A 272 -3.77 4.69 12.03
N THR A 273 -2.76 3.84 11.86
CA THR A 273 -2.18 3.54 10.54
C THR A 273 -2.30 2.06 10.21
N ILE A 274 -2.80 1.76 9.01
CA ILE A 274 -2.98 0.42 8.48
C ILE A 274 -1.97 0.18 7.35
N GLY A 275 -1.16 -0.87 7.48
CA GLY A 275 -0.17 -1.29 6.50
C GLY A 275 -0.19 -2.78 6.20
N PHE A 276 0.49 -3.19 5.12
CA PHE A 276 0.49 -4.57 4.61
C PHE A 276 1.92 -5.03 4.31
N ASN A 277 2.26 -6.28 4.61
CA ASN A 277 3.63 -6.81 4.43
C ASN A 277 3.83 -7.70 3.19
N ALA A 278 2.81 -7.87 2.34
CA ALA A 278 2.96 -8.63 1.09
C ALA A 278 3.87 -7.88 0.09
N VAL A 279 4.99 -8.48 -0.31
CA VAL A 279 5.97 -7.91 -1.27
C VAL A 279 5.31 -7.37 -2.55
N ARG A 280 4.27 -8.05 -3.06
CA ARG A 280 3.45 -7.60 -4.19
C ARG A 280 2.02 -7.43 -3.76
N PHE A 281 1.82 -6.53 -2.80
CA PHE A 281 0.51 -6.24 -2.28
C PHE A 281 -0.47 -5.86 -3.41
N GLN A 282 -1.66 -6.45 -3.38
CA GLN A 282 -2.72 -6.17 -4.35
C GLN A 282 -3.85 -5.49 -3.59
N PRO A 283 -4.04 -4.17 -3.75
CA PRO A 283 -5.04 -3.42 -2.98
C PRO A 283 -6.46 -3.95 -3.14
N SER A 284 -6.77 -4.63 -4.26
CA SER A 284 -8.08 -5.25 -4.50
C SER A 284 -8.46 -6.28 -3.44
N PHE A 285 -7.48 -6.94 -2.80
CA PHE A 285 -7.76 -7.85 -1.69
C PHE A 285 -8.18 -7.14 -0.40
N ALA A 286 -7.88 -5.84 -0.24
CA ALA A 286 -8.31 -5.06 0.92
C ALA A 286 -9.74 -4.50 0.81
N THR A 287 -10.44 -4.73 -0.31
CA THR A 287 -11.79 -4.18 -0.53
C THR A 287 -12.78 -4.55 0.58
N HIS A 288 -12.79 -5.81 1.04
CA HIS A 288 -13.69 -6.24 2.12
C HIS A 288 -13.32 -5.60 3.47
N LEU A 289 -12.03 -5.42 3.73
CA LEU A 289 -11.55 -4.79 4.97
C LEU A 289 -11.93 -3.31 5.00
N LEU A 290 -11.77 -2.64 3.86
CA LEU A 290 -12.25 -1.27 3.68
C LEU A 290 -13.75 -1.20 3.94
N LEU A 291 -14.56 -2.09 3.35
CA LEU A 291 -16.02 -2.02 3.50
C LEU A 291 -16.43 -2.14 4.98
N ALA A 292 -15.81 -3.07 5.71
CA ALA A 292 -16.01 -3.22 7.14
C ALA A 292 -15.52 -1.98 7.94
N PHE A 293 -14.42 -1.33 7.51
CA PHE A 293 -13.97 -0.07 8.10
C PHE A 293 -15.01 1.05 7.91
N ALA A 294 -15.56 1.18 6.70
CA ALA A 294 -16.61 2.15 6.42
C ALA A 294 -17.86 1.93 7.28
N GLU A 295 -18.31 0.69 7.38
CA GLU A 295 -19.49 0.33 8.16
C GLU A 295 -19.24 0.56 9.66
N LEU A 296 -18.25 -0.12 10.24
CA LEU A 296 -18.08 -0.16 11.68
C LEU A 296 -17.42 1.11 12.24
N VAL A 297 -16.45 1.70 11.52
CA VAL A 297 -15.68 2.85 12.03
C VAL A 297 -16.26 4.18 11.54
N ILE A 298 -16.62 4.29 10.26
CA ILE A 298 -17.10 5.57 9.72
C ILE A 298 -18.60 5.79 9.98
N ILE A 299 -19.44 4.80 9.66
CA ILE A 299 -20.91 4.89 9.81
C ILE A 299 -21.31 4.67 11.27
N GLU A 300 -20.91 3.54 11.87
CA GLU A 300 -21.29 3.19 13.24
C GLU A 300 -20.43 3.83 14.33
N ARG A 301 -19.32 4.49 13.94
CA ARG A 301 -18.46 5.27 14.84
C ARG A 301 -17.83 4.46 15.96
N LEU A 302 -17.62 3.17 15.73
CA LEU A 302 -16.98 2.30 16.70
C LEU A 302 -15.46 2.53 16.70
N PRO A 303 -14.81 2.56 17.88
CA PRO A 303 -13.37 2.74 17.96
C PRO A 303 -12.63 1.62 17.19
N ILE A 304 -11.75 2.00 16.26
CA ILE A 304 -11.11 1.04 15.34
C ILE A 304 -10.44 -0.12 16.08
N HIS A 305 -9.76 0.13 17.21
CA HIS A 305 -9.05 -0.91 17.96
C HIS A 305 -9.96 -2.00 18.52
N ILE A 306 -11.24 -1.69 18.76
CA ILE A 306 -12.24 -2.66 19.24
C ILE A 306 -12.74 -3.53 18.08
N VAL A 307 -13.06 -2.90 16.95
CA VAL A 307 -13.72 -3.59 15.81
C VAL A 307 -12.76 -4.16 14.77
N PHE A 308 -11.46 -3.83 14.83
CA PHE A 308 -10.49 -4.28 13.82
C PHE A 308 -10.44 -5.82 13.65
N PRO A 309 -10.48 -6.65 14.72
CA PRO A 309 -10.54 -8.10 14.56
C PRO A 309 -11.78 -8.56 13.79
N ASP A 310 -12.94 -7.95 14.03
CA ASP A 310 -14.19 -8.28 13.35
C ASP A 310 -14.14 -7.85 11.87
N MET A 311 -13.59 -6.66 11.59
CA MET A 311 -13.35 -6.19 10.23
C MET A 311 -12.45 -7.16 9.44
N LEU A 312 -11.39 -7.65 10.08
CA LEU A 312 -10.50 -8.65 9.49
C LEU A 312 -11.21 -9.99 9.28
N GLY A 313 -12.09 -10.40 10.19
CA GLY A 313 -12.91 -11.62 10.08
C GLY A 313 -13.68 -11.71 8.76
N GLN A 314 -14.08 -10.58 8.19
CA GLN A 314 -14.77 -10.49 6.90
C GLN A 314 -13.84 -10.59 5.67
N SER A 315 -12.52 -10.57 5.89
CA SER A 315 -11.50 -10.36 4.85
C SER A 315 -10.58 -11.57 4.63
N TYR A 316 -11.14 -12.77 4.52
CA TYR A 316 -10.34 -14.01 4.37
C TYR A 316 -9.39 -13.99 3.16
N LYS A 317 -9.79 -13.36 2.04
CA LYS A 317 -8.93 -13.25 0.84
C LYS A 317 -7.68 -12.40 1.12
N LEU A 318 -7.82 -11.34 1.92
CA LEU A 318 -6.71 -10.51 2.34
C LEU A 318 -5.75 -11.31 3.20
N GLY A 319 -6.27 -12.08 4.16
CA GLY A 319 -5.46 -12.90 5.07
C GLY A 319 -4.62 -13.95 4.37
N ARG A 320 -5.10 -14.49 3.25
CA ARG A 320 -4.31 -15.38 2.38
C ARG A 320 -3.13 -14.69 1.69
N HIS A 321 -3.19 -13.37 1.55
CA HIS A 321 -2.24 -12.59 0.75
C HIS A 321 -1.21 -11.85 1.61
N THR A 322 -1.64 -11.26 2.72
CA THR A 322 -0.82 -10.36 3.53
C THR A 322 -1.10 -10.54 5.02
N ASP A 323 -0.14 -10.21 5.88
CA ASP A 323 -0.44 -9.73 7.23
C ASP A 323 -0.92 -8.28 7.16
N VAL A 324 -1.68 -7.89 8.17
CA VAL A 324 -2.15 -6.51 8.33
C VAL A 324 -1.53 -5.94 9.60
N PHE A 325 -0.97 -4.75 9.51
CA PHE A 325 -0.37 -4.06 10.64
C PHE A 325 -1.26 -2.88 11.02
N LEU A 326 -1.56 -2.77 12.31
CA LEU A 326 -2.26 -1.62 12.89
C LEU A 326 -1.28 -0.93 13.85
N LEU A 327 -0.95 0.31 13.55
CA LEU A 327 -0.08 1.17 14.35
C LEU A 327 -0.97 2.22 15.01
N MET A 328 -0.89 2.37 16.32
CA MET A 328 -1.68 3.33 17.08
C MET A 328 -0.80 4.00 18.15
N PRO A 329 -0.80 5.34 18.25
CA PRO A 329 -0.19 6.01 19.38
C PRO A 329 -0.84 5.55 20.69
N ASP A 330 -0.03 5.34 21.73
CA ASP A 330 -0.51 5.12 23.09
C ASP A 330 -0.49 6.43 23.89
N ASN A 331 -1.00 6.35 25.12
CA ASN A 331 -1.09 7.53 26.00
C ASN A 331 0.28 8.07 26.44
N SER A 332 1.36 7.32 26.23
CA SER A 332 2.73 7.75 26.54
C SER A 332 3.40 8.49 25.38
N GLY A 333 2.73 8.61 24.23
CA GLY A 333 3.31 9.11 22.99
C GLY A 333 4.17 8.07 22.26
N SER A 334 4.25 6.84 22.78
CA SER A 334 4.86 5.71 22.08
C SER A 334 3.87 5.11 21.08
N LEU A 335 4.36 4.24 20.19
CA LEU A 335 3.54 3.61 19.16
C LEU A 335 3.33 2.13 19.44
N ALA A 336 2.08 1.74 19.70
CA ALA A 336 1.68 0.35 19.77
C ALA A 336 1.53 -0.23 18.35
N VAL A 337 2.25 -1.30 18.06
CA VAL A 337 2.22 -1.95 16.75
C VAL A 337 1.64 -3.35 16.89
N THR A 338 0.47 -3.57 16.31
CA THR A 338 -0.18 -4.89 16.32
C THR A 338 -0.14 -5.50 14.92
N LYS A 339 0.51 -6.66 14.81
CA LYS A 339 0.49 -7.49 13.61
C LYS A 339 -0.67 -8.47 13.68
N PHE A 340 -1.57 -8.41 12.71
CA PHE A 340 -2.62 -9.39 12.50
C PHE A 340 -2.21 -10.37 11.42
N ALA A 341 -2.06 -11.64 11.81
CA ALA A 341 -1.74 -12.73 10.91
C ALA A 341 -2.95 -13.63 10.73
N TRP A 342 -3.31 -13.92 9.48
CA TRP A 342 -4.39 -14.86 9.21
C TRP A 342 -3.88 -16.28 9.29
N THR A 343 -4.61 -17.13 10.01
CA THR A 343 -4.27 -18.53 10.18
C THR A 343 -5.27 -19.40 9.44
N HIS A 344 -4.79 -20.45 8.78
CA HIS A 344 -5.63 -21.47 8.16
C HIS A 344 -4.85 -22.77 8.06
N SER A 345 -5.44 -23.87 8.49
CA SER A 345 -4.80 -25.19 8.58
C SER A 345 -4.09 -25.65 7.30
N GLN A 346 -4.61 -25.27 6.13
CA GLN A 346 -4.05 -25.69 4.84
C GLN A 346 -3.32 -24.61 4.03
N LEU A 347 -3.70 -23.34 4.21
CA LEU A 347 -3.31 -22.26 3.30
C LEU A 347 -2.28 -21.33 3.93
N ARG A 348 -2.36 -21.16 5.25
CA ARG A 348 -1.50 -20.28 6.01
C ARG A 348 -1.37 -20.78 7.45
N PRO A 349 -0.73 -21.93 7.66
CA PRO A 349 -0.75 -22.63 8.94
C PRO A 349 -0.14 -21.73 10.00
N TRP A 350 -0.97 -21.31 10.97
CA TRP A 350 -0.57 -20.43 12.06
C TRP A 350 0.09 -19.12 11.62
N GLY A 351 -0.35 -18.55 10.49
CA GLY A 351 0.16 -17.29 9.98
C GLY A 351 1.39 -17.43 9.09
N GLN A 352 1.97 -18.64 9.00
CA GLN A 352 3.15 -18.91 8.18
C GLN A 352 2.78 -19.03 6.71
N TYR A 353 3.54 -18.37 5.85
CA TYR A 353 3.35 -18.43 4.41
C TYR A 353 3.81 -19.80 3.89
N LEU A 354 2.90 -20.50 3.21
CA LEU A 354 3.26 -21.60 2.34
C LEU A 354 3.41 -21.06 0.91
N PRO A 355 4.55 -21.31 0.24
CA PRO A 355 4.73 -20.89 -1.15
C PRO A 355 3.58 -21.40 -2.04
N VAL A 356 3.00 -20.57 -2.91
CA VAL A 356 1.91 -21.02 -3.80
C VAL A 356 2.36 -22.19 -4.69
N GLN A 357 3.65 -22.23 -5.04
CA GLN A 357 4.29 -23.31 -5.78
C GLN A 357 5.35 -23.99 -4.92
N CYS A 358 5.50 -25.31 -5.07
CA CYS A 358 6.60 -26.02 -4.42
C CYS A 358 7.93 -25.47 -4.94
N PRO A 359 8.84 -25.02 -4.07
CA PRO A 359 10.13 -24.48 -4.50
C PRO A 359 11.02 -25.51 -5.19
N GLN A 360 10.77 -26.82 -4.98
CA GLN A 360 11.57 -27.89 -5.58
C GLN A 360 11.06 -28.32 -6.97
N CYS A 361 9.74 -28.46 -7.17
CA CYS A 361 9.18 -28.98 -8.42
C CYS A 361 8.26 -28.01 -9.17
N GLY A 362 7.99 -26.82 -8.63
CA GLY A 362 7.12 -25.81 -9.25
C GLY A 362 5.62 -26.13 -9.23
N TRP A 363 5.20 -27.27 -8.66
CA TRP A 363 3.80 -27.68 -8.60
C TRP A 363 2.94 -26.63 -7.91
N SER A 364 1.86 -26.17 -8.55
CA SER A 364 0.97 -25.15 -8.00
C SER A 364 -0.02 -25.72 -7.00
N ASN A 365 -0.43 -24.93 -6.01
CA ASN A 365 -1.25 -25.40 -4.89
C ASN A 365 -0.62 -26.66 -4.23
N ALA A 366 0.69 -26.57 -4.02
CA ALA A 366 1.55 -27.73 -3.86
C ALA A 366 1.34 -28.49 -2.57
N TRP A 367 0.72 -27.91 -1.55
CA TRP A 367 0.82 -28.44 -0.19
C TRP A 367 -0.45 -29.18 0.22
N CYS A 368 -0.29 -30.41 0.71
CA CYS A 368 -1.28 -31.09 1.52
C CYS A 368 -0.76 -31.19 2.96
N SER A 369 -1.61 -30.94 3.94
CA SER A 369 -1.27 -31.12 5.35
C SER A 369 -1.41 -32.60 5.72
N VAL A 370 -0.36 -33.17 6.29
CA VAL A 370 -0.38 -34.45 6.98
C VAL A 370 -0.27 -34.13 8.47
N ASN A 371 -1.34 -34.41 9.22
CA ASN A 371 -1.37 -34.18 10.66
C ASN A 371 -0.59 -35.30 11.37
N MET A 372 0.52 -34.95 12.02
CA MET A 372 1.29 -35.86 12.86
C MET A 372 1.26 -35.38 14.31
N HIS A 373 0.17 -35.66 15.02
CA HIS A 373 -0.05 -35.35 16.44
C HIS A 373 0.26 -33.90 16.86
N LYS A 374 1.54 -33.56 17.10
CA LYS A 374 2.05 -32.28 17.59
C LYS A 374 2.74 -31.43 16.52
N ASP A 375 3.03 -32.00 15.34
CA ASP A 375 3.64 -31.29 14.22
C ASP A 375 2.75 -31.39 12.99
N TYR A 376 2.71 -30.32 12.19
CA TYR A 376 2.07 -30.39 10.88
C TYR A 376 3.16 -30.44 9.82
N ILE A 377 3.09 -31.49 9.02
CA ILE A 377 3.96 -31.67 7.87
C ILE A 377 3.17 -31.30 6.64
N PHE A 378 3.69 -30.33 5.89
CA PHE A 378 3.15 -29.97 4.59
C PHE A 378 3.96 -30.66 3.52
N GLU A 379 3.34 -31.63 2.86
CA GLU A 379 3.97 -32.41 1.81
C GLU A 379 3.59 -31.89 0.44
N CYS A 380 4.51 -31.98 -0.51
CA CYS A 380 4.20 -31.66 -1.89
C CYS A 380 3.23 -32.71 -2.48
N LYS A 381 2.09 -32.25 -3.03
CA LYS A 381 1.09 -33.07 -3.72
C LYS A 381 1.61 -33.76 -4.98
N ASN A 382 2.74 -33.30 -5.52
CA ASN A 382 3.41 -34.02 -6.60
C ASN A 382 4.03 -35.29 -6.02
N GLY A 383 3.49 -36.46 -6.35
CA GLY A 383 3.98 -37.76 -5.85
C GLY A 383 5.45 -38.06 -6.19
N GLN A 384 6.05 -37.35 -7.15
CA GLN A 384 7.48 -37.44 -7.47
C GLN A 384 8.35 -36.49 -6.66
N CYS A 385 7.75 -35.53 -5.94
CA CYS A 385 8.47 -34.54 -5.15
C CYS A 385 8.41 -34.88 -3.66
N ARG A 386 9.59 -35.07 -3.05
CA ARG A 386 9.69 -35.37 -1.61
C ARG A 386 9.84 -34.12 -0.73
N LYS A 387 9.54 -32.92 -1.25
CA LYS A 387 9.66 -31.69 -0.46
C LYS A 387 8.61 -31.70 0.64
N LYS A 388 9.08 -31.50 1.87
CA LYS A 388 8.26 -31.31 3.06
C LYS A 388 8.61 -29.98 3.71
N ILE A 389 7.62 -29.35 4.34
CA ILE A 389 7.80 -28.19 5.22
C ILE A 389 7.22 -28.59 6.57
N LEU A 390 8.05 -28.56 7.61
CA LEU A 390 7.64 -28.80 8.99
C LEU A 390 7.25 -27.46 9.61
N LEU A 391 6.08 -27.41 10.23
CA LEU A 391 5.61 -26.25 10.96
C LEU A 391 5.08 -26.69 12.35
N PRO A 392 5.30 -25.89 13.41
CA PRO A 392 4.97 -26.27 14.79
C PRO A 392 3.46 -26.34 15.03
N GLY A 393 2.96 -27.43 15.63
CA GLY A 393 1.52 -27.65 15.81
C GLY A 393 0.82 -26.67 16.77
N LYS A 394 -0.36 -26.17 16.35
CA LYS A 394 -1.39 -25.56 17.21
C LYS A 394 -2.79 -26.02 16.79
N ARG A 395 -3.78 -25.74 17.65
CA ARG A 395 -5.19 -26.16 17.51
C ARG A 395 -5.79 -25.78 16.13
N PRO A 396 -6.69 -26.61 15.58
CA PRO A 396 -7.35 -26.34 14.30
C PRO A 396 -8.30 -25.15 14.39
N GLY A 397 -8.34 -24.35 13.32
CA GLY A 397 -9.22 -23.19 13.15
C GLY A 397 -8.69 -22.27 12.05
N SER A 398 -9.58 -21.49 11.43
CA SER A 398 -9.18 -20.35 10.62
C SER A 398 -9.61 -19.06 11.30
N CYS A 399 -8.65 -18.30 11.80
CA CYS A 399 -8.90 -17.03 12.45
C CYS A 399 -7.72 -16.09 12.23
N TRP A 400 -7.96 -14.80 12.45
CA TRP A 400 -6.87 -13.85 12.64
C TRP A 400 -6.31 -13.99 14.05
N ILE A 401 -4.99 -14.01 14.15
CA ILE A 401 -4.26 -13.89 15.41
C ILE A 401 -3.59 -12.53 15.46
N SER A 402 -3.62 -11.89 16.62
CA SER A 402 -2.88 -10.66 16.87
C SER A 402 -1.56 -10.98 17.57
N VAL A 403 -0.51 -10.28 17.16
CA VAL A 403 0.81 -10.28 17.81
C VAL A 403 1.17 -8.82 18.04
N VAL A 404 1.17 -8.40 19.30
CA VAL A 404 1.67 -7.08 19.67
C VAL A 404 3.19 -7.13 19.56
N LEU A 405 3.73 -6.30 18.67
CA LEU A 405 5.16 -6.14 18.49
C LEU A 405 5.66 -5.20 19.57
N ARG A 406 6.77 -5.57 20.21
CA ARG A 406 7.45 -4.64 21.11
C ARG A 406 8.02 -3.49 20.27
N PRO A 407 8.07 -2.27 20.82
CA PRO A 407 8.78 -1.17 20.20
C PRO A 407 10.18 -1.64 19.80
N MET A 408 10.58 -1.35 18.57
CA MET A 408 11.96 -1.58 18.16
C MET A 408 12.82 -0.62 18.97
N PRO A 409 13.97 -1.06 19.54
CA PRO A 409 14.90 -0.12 20.13
C PRO A 409 15.26 0.94 19.08
N SER A 410 15.32 2.21 19.49
CA SER A 410 15.74 3.30 18.63
C SER A 410 17.06 2.91 17.98
N VAL A 411 17.08 2.86 16.65
CA VAL A 411 18.34 2.68 15.90
C VAL A 411 19.16 3.94 16.20
N PRO A 412 20.39 3.82 16.73
CA PRO A 412 21.24 4.99 16.92
C PRO A 412 21.39 5.70 15.57
N ASP A 413 21.21 7.03 15.56
CA ASP A 413 21.37 7.82 14.36
C ASP A 413 22.79 7.63 13.82
N GLU A 414 22.94 6.86 12.73
CA GLU A 414 24.24 6.60 12.07
C GLU A 414 24.75 7.80 11.25
N ASP A 415 24.21 8.99 11.47
CA ASP A 415 24.49 10.19 10.68
C ASP A 415 25.09 11.31 11.58
N GLU A 416 26.28 11.08 12.16
CA GLU A 416 27.25 12.13 12.54
C GLU A 416 28.68 11.61 12.27
N ASP A 417 29.09 11.59 10.99
CA ASP A 417 30.49 11.60 10.55
C ASP A 417 30.63 12.37 9.22
#